data_AF-A0A7X9JEE2-F1
#
_entry.id   AF-A0A7X9JEE2-F1
#
_cell.length_a   1.000
_cell.length_b   1.000
_cell.length_c   1.000
_cell.angle_alpha   90.00
_cell.angle_beta   90.00
_cell.angle_gamma   90.00
#
_symmetry.space_group_name_H-M   'P 1'
#
loop_
_entity.id
_entity.type
_entity.pdbx_description
1 polymer ?
#
loop_
_entity_poly.entity_id
_entity_poly.type
_entity_poly.pdbx_seq_one_letter_code
_entity_poly.pdbx_strand_id
1 'polypeptide(L)'
;HGRHFRIHDTCKIIVGRNSGDNEALKHLAASGDVLFNMAHFPGPLVVVPRDSLCDPQIAAALCVHYSDAPPDALQEVICVRDNQSEIVTAAAASKEDCQRWIL
;
A
#
# COMPACT_ATOMS: atom_id res chain seq x y z
N HIS A 1 -11.91 -1.85 6.48
CA HIS A 1 -12.01 -2.52 5.16
C HIS A 1 -10.61 -2.82 4.69
N GLY A 2 -10.39 -3.90 3.93
CA GLY A 2 -9.05 -4.33 3.52
C GLY A 2 -8.32 -5.28 4.50
N ARG A 3 -7.10 -5.69 4.11
CA ARG A 3 -6.13 -6.41 4.94
C ARG A 3 -5.31 -5.41 5.74
N HIS A 4 -5.14 -5.66 7.02
CA HIS A 4 -4.39 -4.79 7.91
C HIS A 4 -3.03 -5.41 8.20
N PHE A 5 -1.98 -4.61 8.11
CA PHE A 5 -0.62 -5.00 8.42
C PHE A 5 -0.08 -4.14 9.54
N ARG A 6 0.61 -4.76 10.50
CA ARG A 6 1.40 -4.11 11.53
C ARG A 6 2.85 -4.52 11.34
N ILE A 7 3.64 -3.63 10.74
CA ILE A 7 5.06 -3.88 10.46
C ILE A 7 5.88 -3.82 11.76
N HIS A 8 5.58 -2.81 12.59
CA HIS A 8 6.04 -2.62 13.96
C HIS A 8 5.00 -1.74 14.71
N ASP A 9 5.21 -1.48 15.99
CA ASP A 9 4.21 -0.86 16.89
C ASP A 9 3.58 0.44 16.33
N THR A 10 4.38 1.26 15.66
CA THR A 10 3.96 2.55 15.08
C THR A 10 3.68 2.52 13.59
N CYS A 11 3.86 1.38 12.89
CA CYS A 11 3.63 1.27 11.45
C CYS A 11 2.47 0.32 11.14
N LYS A 12 1.33 0.93 10.82
CA LYS A 12 0.13 0.30 10.27
C LYS A 12 -0.01 0.63 8.78
N ILE A 13 -0.35 -0.39 8.00
CA ILE A 13 -0.66 -0.28 6.57
C ILE A 13 -1.96 -1.04 6.30
N ILE A 14 -2.82 -0.51 5.43
CA ILE A 14 -4.09 -1.14 5.04
C ILE A 14 -4.10 -1.35 3.53
N VAL A 15 -4.38 -2.57 3.09
CA VAL A 15 -4.39 -2.95 1.66
C VAL A 15 -5.80 -3.36 1.26
N GLY A 16 -6.38 -2.71 0.24
CA GLY A 16 -7.67 -3.11 -0.31
C GLY A 16 -7.61 -4.50 -0.96
N ARG A 17 -8.63 -5.34 -0.75
CA ARG A 17 -8.66 -6.73 -1.26
C ARG A 17 -9.36 -6.89 -2.60
N ASN A 18 -10.21 -5.92 -2.93
CA ASN A 18 -11.05 -5.90 -4.13
C ASN A 18 -11.53 -4.45 -4.35
N SER A 19 -12.27 -4.21 -5.44
CA SER A 19 -12.79 -2.89 -5.78
C SER A 19 -13.67 -2.28 -4.67
N GLY A 20 -14.51 -3.07 -4.01
CA GLY A 20 -15.36 -2.58 -2.92
C GLY A 20 -14.56 -2.11 -1.70
N ASP A 21 -13.51 -2.84 -1.32
CA ASP A 21 -12.58 -2.41 -0.28
C ASP A 21 -11.79 -1.16 -0.71
N ASN A 22 -11.35 -1.08 -1.98
CA ASN A 22 -10.65 0.09 -2.51
C ASN A 22 -11.51 1.36 -2.43
N GLU A 23 -12.77 1.30 -2.87
CA GLU A 23 -13.68 2.44 -2.80
C GLU A 23 -13.98 2.83 -1.34
N ALA A 24 -14.19 1.85 -0.45
CA ALA A 24 -14.38 2.13 0.96
C ALA A 24 -13.15 2.81 1.59
N LEU A 25 -11.93 2.33 1.27
CA LEU A 25 -10.69 2.95 1.73
C LEU A 25 -10.52 4.37 1.19
N LYS A 26 -10.85 4.60 -0.08
CA LYS A 26 -10.80 5.93 -0.71
C LYS A 26 -11.75 6.92 -0.04
N HIS A 27 -12.95 6.48 0.33
CA HIS A 27 -13.92 7.30 1.06
C HIS A 27 -13.53 7.56 2.53
N LEU A 28 -12.79 6.64 3.15
CA LEU A 28 -12.33 6.77 4.54
C LEU A 28 -11.00 7.52 4.67
N ALA A 29 -10.22 7.61 3.58
CA ALA A 29 -8.96 8.32 3.56
C ALA A 29 -9.16 9.80 3.92
N ALA A 30 -8.31 10.30 4.81
CA ALA A 30 -8.33 11.67 5.28
C ALA A 30 -7.03 12.40 4.92
N SER A 31 -7.03 13.74 5.08
CA SER A 31 -5.80 14.53 4.91
C SER A 31 -4.69 14.03 5.85
N GLY A 32 -3.46 14.00 5.33
CA GLY A 32 -2.30 13.43 5.96
C GLY A 32 -2.10 11.93 5.75
N ASP A 33 -3.13 11.17 5.34
CA ASP A 33 -2.95 9.77 4.94
C ASP A 33 -2.12 9.72 3.65
N VAL A 34 -1.36 8.64 3.51
CA VAL A 34 -0.59 8.37 2.29
C VAL A 34 -1.25 7.24 1.55
N LEU A 35 -1.57 7.49 0.29
CA LEU A 35 -2.21 6.53 -0.60
C LEU A 35 -1.20 5.98 -1.59
N PHE A 36 -1.28 4.69 -1.89
CA PHE A 36 -0.46 4.05 -2.90
C PHE A 36 -1.33 3.27 -3.87
N ASN A 37 -0.99 3.36 -5.15
CA ASN A 37 -1.58 2.57 -6.21
C ASN A 37 -0.53 2.29 -7.30
N MET A 38 -0.70 1.18 -8.01
CA MET A 38 0.17 0.85 -9.14
C MET A 38 0.08 1.91 -10.24
N ALA A 39 1.22 2.24 -10.87
CA ALA A 39 1.26 3.18 -11.98
C ALA A 39 0.76 2.56 -13.30
N HIS A 40 1.15 1.31 -13.56
CA HIS A 40 0.99 0.68 -14.88
C HIS A 40 0.13 -0.59 -14.89
N PHE A 41 -0.25 -1.08 -13.70
CA PHE A 41 -0.95 -2.35 -13.55
C PHE A 41 -2.21 -2.17 -12.69
N PRO A 42 -3.24 -3.02 -12.85
CA PRO A 42 -4.28 -3.14 -11.85
C PRO A 42 -3.68 -3.56 -10.49
N GLY A 43 -4.19 -2.98 -9.41
CA GLY A 43 -3.70 -3.27 -8.07
C GLY A 43 -4.59 -2.72 -6.97
N PRO A 44 -4.21 -2.96 -5.71
CA PRO A 44 -4.97 -2.49 -4.56
C PRO A 44 -4.79 -0.98 -4.39
N LEU A 45 -5.74 -0.36 -3.70
CA LEU A 45 -5.46 0.89 -2.98
C LEU A 45 -4.82 0.52 -1.65
N VAL A 46 -3.64 1.06 -1.38
CA VAL A 46 -2.95 0.90 -0.10
C VAL A 46 -2.97 2.24 0.65
N VAL A 47 -3.22 2.19 1.95
CA VAL A 47 -3.31 3.36 2.82
C VAL A 47 -2.35 3.21 3.99
N VAL A 48 -1.50 4.21 4.18
CA VAL A 48 -0.73 4.43 5.40
C VAL A 48 -1.42 5.58 6.17
N PRO A 49 -2.05 5.30 7.32
CA PRO A 49 -2.70 6.34 8.11
C PRO A 49 -1.71 7.43 8.52
N ARG A 50 -2.16 8.69 8.59
CA ARG A 50 -1.28 9.86 8.86
C ARG A 50 -0.39 9.73 10.10
N ASP A 51 -0.91 9.09 11.16
CA ASP A 51 -0.23 8.95 12.46
C ASP A 51 0.67 7.69 12.48
N SER A 52 0.78 7.00 11.36
CA SER A 52 1.59 5.80 11.15
C SER A 52 2.99 6.18 10.65
N LEU A 53 4.02 5.73 11.38
CA LEU A 53 5.42 5.94 11.02
C LEU A 53 5.92 4.75 10.21
N CYS A 54 5.56 4.70 8.94
CA CYS A 54 6.00 3.67 8.01
C CYS A 54 7.01 4.21 7.00
N ASP A 55 7.99 3.37 6.66
CA ASP A 55 8.77 3.57 5.43
C ASP A 55 7.83 3.39 4.21
N PRO A 56 7.67 4.41 3.34
CA PRO A 56 6.87 4.32 2.11
C PRO A 56 7.24 3.12 1.23
N GLN A 57 8.49 2.67 1.29
CA GLN A 57 8.97 1.52 0.52
C GLN A 57 8.22 0.22 0.88
N ILE A 58 7.83 0.06 2.14
CA ILE A 58 7.10 -1.14 2.60
C ILE A 58 5.65 -1.12 2.09
N ALA A 59 5.00 0.04 2.12
CA ALA A 59 3.66 0.20 1.57
C ALA A 59 3.64 -0.02 0.05
N ALA A 60 4.64 0.52 -0.66
CA ALA A 60 4.82 0.27 -2.08
C ALA A 60 5.06 -1.23 -2.37
N ALA A 61 5.91 -1.91 -1.60
CA ALA A 61 6.17 -3.34 -1.77
C ALA A 61 4.91 -4.21 -1.55
N LEU A 62 4.07 -3.85 -0.57
CA LEU A 62 2.75 -4.49 -0.38
C LEU A 62 1.80 -4.20 -1.53
N CYS A 63 1.81 -2.96 -2.06
CA CYS A 63 1.02 -2.60 -3.23
C CYS A 63 1.39 -3.47 -4.43
N VAL A 64 2.68 -3.65 -4.71
CA VAL A 64 3.17 -4.54 -5.78
C VAL A 64 2.79 -6.00 -5.51
N HIS A 65 3.00 -6.50 -4.29
CA HIS A 65 2.71 -7.90 -3.93
C HIS A 65 1.25 -8.31 -4.17
N TYR A 66 0.32 -7.39 -3.92
CA TYR A 66 -1.12 -7.65 -4.08
C TYR A 66 -1.69 -7.14 -5.41
N SER A 67 -0.84 -6.76 -6.36
CA SER A 67 -1.22 -6.32 -7.70
C SER A 67 -1.15 -7.44 -8.75
N ASP A 68 -1.58 -7.13 -9.97
CA ASP A 68 -1.42 -8.00 -11.14
C ASP A 68 -0.04 -7.84 -11.82
N ALA A 69 0.88 -7.07 -11.22
CA ALA A 69 2.20 -6.84 -11.78
C ALA A 69 3.10 -8.10 -11.66
N PRO A 70 4.06 -8.28 -12.59
CA PRO A 70 5.03 -9.36 -12.49
C PRO A 70 5.87 -9.27 -11.20
N PRO A 71 6.03 -10.37 -10.43
CA PRO A 71 6.68 -10.35 -9.12
C PRO A 71 8.21 -10.18 -9.19
N ASP A 72 8.83 -10.50 -10.33
CA ASP A 72 10.29 -10.61 -10.46
C ASP A 72 10.96 -9.32 -10.97
N ALA A 73 10.26 -8.19 -10.93
CA ALA A 73 10.76 -6.90 -11.39
C ALA A 73 10.37 -5.76 -10.45
N LEU A 74 11.18 -4.71 -10.46
CA LEU A 74 10.84 -3.43 -9.83
C LEU A 74 9.67 -2.78 -10.58
N GLN A 75 8.68 -2.31 -9.83
CA GLN A 75 7.50 -1.66 -10.37
C GLN A 75 7.38 -0.23 -9.83
N GLU A 76 6.80 0.64 -10.65
CA GLU A 76 6.47 2.01 -10.24
C GLU A 76 5.12 2.03 -9.53
N VAL A 77 5.13 2.59 -8.32
CA VAL A 77 3.97 2.81 -7.47
C VAL A 77 3.80 4.31 -7.30
N ILE A 78 2.59 4.80 -7.57
CA ILE A 78 2.22 6.18 -7.32
C ILE A 78 1.92 6.31 -5.84
N CYS A 79 2.65 7.19 -5.16
CA CYS A 79 2.43 7.59 -3.78
C CYS A 79 1.77 8.98 -3.78
N VAL A 80 0.67 9.15 -3.07
CA VAL A 80 -0.06 10.41 -2.97
C VAL A 80 -0.18 10.83 -1.52
N ARG A 81 0.29 12.04 -1.19
CA ARG A 81 0.16 12.68 0.12
C ARG A 81 -0.24 14.14 -0.08
N ASP A 82 -1.32 14.57 0.57
CA ASP A 82 -1.78 15.97 0.56
C ASP A 82 -1.79 16.61 -0.85
N ASN A 83 -2.40 15.91 -1.82
CA ASN A 83 -2.51 16.27 -3.23
C ASN A 83 -1.19 16.35 -4.02
N GLN A 84 -0.07 15.92 -3.44
CA GLN A 84 1.20 15.74 -4.14
C GLN A 84 1.38 14.26 -4.48
N SER A 85 1.76 13.98 -5.73
CA SER A 85 2.06 12.63 -6.20
C SER A 85 3.55 12.48 -6.49
N GLU A 86 4.15 11.41 -5.99
CA GLU A 86 5.51 10.98 -6.27
C GLU A 86 5.53 9.53 -6.75
N ILE A 87 6.61 9.12 -7.40
CA ILE A 87 6.82 7.74 -7.83
C ILE A 87 7.79 7.06 -6.87
N VAL A 88 7.40 5.91 -6.37
CA VAL A 88 8.23 5.01 -5.57
C VAL A 88 8.44 3.73 -6.37
N THR A 89 9.69 3.34 -6.54
CA THR A 89 10.05 2.10 -7.24
C THR A 89 10.26 0.98 -6.23
N ALA A 90 9.47 -0.10 -6.30
CA ALA A 90 9.52 -1.20 -5.33
C ALA A 90 9.43 -2.58 -5.98
N ALA A 91 10.06 -3.57 -5.34
CA ALA A 91 9.81 -4.99 -5.61
C ALA A 91 8.62 -5.47 -4.77
N ALA A 92 8.00 -6.58 -5.16
CA ALA A 92 6.96 -7.23 -4.36
C ALA A 92 7.50 -7.61 -2.97
N ALA A 93 6.73 -7.33 -1.91
CA ALA A 93 7.01 -7.86 -0.59
C ALA A 93 7.09 -9.41 -0.63
N SER A 94 7.88 -10.02 0.25
CA SER A 94 7.96 -11.48 0.31
C SER A 94 6.67 -12.06 0.92
N LYS A 95 6.33 -13.32 0.59
CA LYS A 95 5.20 -14.01 1.24
C LYS A 95 5.40 -14.15 2.74
N GLU A 96 6.64 -14.37 3.17
CA GLU A 96 7.03 -14.54 4.57
C GLU A 96 6.80 -13.25 5.37
N ASP A 97 7.18 -12.10 4.82
CA ASP A 97 6.94 -10.81 5.44
C ASP A 97 5.45 -10.49 5.53
N CYS A 98 4.70 -10.73 4.45
CA CYS A 98 3.24 -10.56 4.44
C CYS A 98 2.57 -11.41 5.54
N GLN A 99 2.98 -12.66 5.71
CA GLN A 99 2.46 -13.54 6.76
C GLN A 99 2.85 -13.08 8.16
N ARG A 100 4.05 -12.53 8.33
CA ARG A 100 4.53 -12.02 9.61
C ARG A 100 3.80 -10.77 10.08
N TRP A 101 3.45 -9.88 9.16
CA TRP A 101 2.90 -8.56 9.49
C TRP A 101 1.37 -8.49 9.51
N ILE A 102 0.68 -9.46 8.90
CA ILE A 102 -0.78 -9.39 8.80
C ILE A 102 -1.44 -9.53 10.19
N LEU A 103 -2.45 -8.70 10.44
CA LEU A 103 -3.29 -8.70 11.65
C LEU A 103 -4.56 -9.54 11.46
#